data_AF-J9FIQ1-F1
#
_entry.id   AF-J9FIQ1-F1
#
_cell.length_a   1.000
_cell.length_b   1.000
_cell.length_c   1.000
_cell.angle_alpha   90.00
_cell.angle_beta   90.00
_cell.angle_gamma   90.00
#
_symmetry.space_group_name_H-M   'P 1'
#
loop_
_entity.id
_entity.type
_entity.pdbx_description
1 polymer ?
#
loop_
_entity_poly.entity_id
_entity_poly.type
_entity_poly.pdbx_seq_one_letter_code
_entity_poly.pdbx_strand_id
1 'polypeptide(L)'
;TNGDITQATPTQDSESEAKSPLQPYELAIMRYLVRYGEYIMYDYVDEESGDHVCHKVAEYIHFDLERDGLSLFTPIFRRMLDEAVEHCNDDEFIASRYFLSHPDPCISQLAANLISDKYQLSKYHSKFRVLETEEQKLDYLVQRDLYSWKEAYTMLEIKRLQSEIKEAQANNEMDRIYELSG
;
A
#
# COMPACT_ATOMS: atom_id res chain seq x y z
N THR A 1 -23.24 16.06 -56.69
CA THR A 1 -22.60 16.88 -55.65
C THR A 1 -22.28 15.97 -54.49
N ASN A 2 -21.04 15.49 -54.46
CA ASN A 2 -20.48 14.66 -53.38
C ASN A 2 -20.55 15.48 -52.09
N GLY A 3 -21.05 14.97 -50.96
CA GLY A 3 -20.47 13.87 -50.19
C GLY A 3 -19.77 14.50 -48.99
N ASP A 4 -20.54 14.86 -47.96
CA ASP A 4 -20.04 15.56 -46.77
C ASP A 4 -19.50 14.54 -45.76
N ILE A 5 -18.19 14.49 -45.64
CA ILE A 5 -17.44 13.61 -44.74
C ILE A 5 -17.22 14.41 -43.46
N THR A 6 -18.05 14.17 -42.44
CA THR A 6 -17.72 14.59 -41.07
C THR A 6 -16.62 13.66 -40.57
N GLN A 7 -15.39 14.19 -40.52
CA GLN A 7 -14.25 13.51 -39.93
C GLN A 7 -14.46 13.39 -38.42
N ALA A 8 -14.49 12.15 -37.94
CA ALA A 8 -14.35 11.83 -36.53
C ALA A 8 -12.96 12.24 -36.05
N THR A 9 -12.91 13.04 -34.99
CA THR A 9 -11.71 13.26 -34.17
C THR A 9 -11.25 11.93 -33.56
N PRO A 10 -9.95 11.58 -33.63
CA PRO A 10 -9.43 10.42 -32.92
C PRO A 10 -9.28 10.79 -31.45
N THR A 11 -10.19 10.28 -30.62
CA THR A 11 -9.97 10.30 -29.17
C THR A 11 -8.78 9.40 -28.88
N GLN A 12 -7.72 10.06 -28.43
CA GLN A 12 -6.45 9.55 -27.96
C GLN A 12 -6.63 8.27 -27.16
N ASP A 13 -5.80 7.30 -27.52
CA ASP A 13 -5.59 6.03 -26.83
C ASP A 13 -5.48 6.25 -25.32
N SER A 14 -6.44 5.72 -24.57
CA SER A 14 -6.25 5.43 -23.15
C SER A 14 -5.27 4.25 -23.08
N GLU A 15 -3.97 4.57 -23.05
CA GLU A 15 -2.95 3.63 -22.63
C GLU A 15 -3.42 2.97 -21.34
N SER A 16 -3.61 1.65 -21.40
CA SER A 16 -3.95 0.88 -20.22
C SER A 16 -2.77 1.00 -19.26
N GLU A 17 -2.89 1.86 -18.27
CA GLU A 17 -2.03 1.89 -17.09
C GLU A 17 -2.07 0.47 -16.51
N ALA A 18 -1.04 -0.32 -16.81
CA ALA A 18 -0.90 -1.64 -16.24
C ALA A 18 -0.74 -1.43 -14.74
N LYS A 19 -1.85 -1.62 -14.00
CA LYS A 19 -1.88 -1.51 -12.54
C LYS A 19 -0.67 -2.23 -11.97
N SER A 20 0.14 -1.51 -11.19
CA SER A 20 1.35 -2.07 -10.60
C SER A 20 1.01 -3.40 -9.92
N PRO A 21 1.82 -4.47 -10.12
CA PRO A 21 1.56 -5.77 -9.50
C PRO A 21 1.54 -5.71 -7.97
N LEU A 22 2.06 -4.62 -7.38
CA LEU A 22 2.06 -4.36 -5.94
C LEU A 22 0.78 -3.68 -5.44
N GLN A 23 -0.02 -3.08 -6.33
CA GLN A 23 -1.19 -2.28 -5.96
C GLN A 23 -2.23 -3.04 -5.10
N PRO A 24 -2.53 -4.33 -5.34
CA PRO A 24 -3.44 -5.08 -4.46
C PRO A 24 -2.94 -5.22 -3.03
N TYR A 25 -1.62 -5.33 -2.85
CA TYR A 25 -0.98 -5.41 -1.54
C TYR A 25 -1.01 -4.05 -0.84
N GLU A 26 -0.72 -2.97 -1.57
CA GLU A 26 -0.84 -1.61 -1.04
C GLU A 26 -2.27 -1.29 -0.61
N LEU A 27 -3.27 -1.66 -1.40
CA LEU A 27 -4.69 -1.50 -1.04
C LEU A 27 -5.04 -2.21 0.26
N ALA A 28 -4.42 -3.36 0.55
CA ALA A 28 -4.63 -4.07 1.80
C ALA A 28 -4.08 -3.28 2.99
N ILE A 29 -2.89 -2.70 2.86
CA ILE A 29 -2.29 -1.81 3.87
C ILE A 29 -3.17 -0.56 4.05
N MET A 30 -3.61 0.06 2.96
CA MET A 30 -4.46 1.27 2.99
C MET A 30 -5.81 1.03 3.66
N ARG A 31 -6.36 -0.18 3.57
CA ARG A 31 -7.59 -0.55 4.29
C ARG A 31 -7.41 -0.41 5.80
N TYR A 32 -6.28 -0.89 6.35
CA TYR A 32 -5.99 -0.76 7.77
C TYR A 32 -5.76 0.69 8.17
N LEU A 33 -4.99 1.43 7.37
CA LEU A 33 -4.71 2.84 7.60
C LEU A 33 -5.99 3.68 7.69
N VAL A 34 -6.88 3.54 6.72
CA VAL A 34 -8.11 4.34 6.66
C VAL A 34 -9.11 3.96 7.75
N ARG A 35 -9.14 2.69 8.16
CA ARG A 35 -10.12 2.21 9.15
C ARG A 35 -9.65 2.38 10.59
N TYR A 36 -8.36 2.26 10.81
CA TYR A 36 -7.78 2.07 12.15
C TYR A 36 -6.46 2.83 12.34
N GLY A 37 -6.15 3.84 11.51
CA GLY A 37 -4.85 4.53 11.53
C GLY A 37 -4.49 5.11 12.91
N GLU A 38 -5.49 5.57 13.66
CA GLU A 38 -5.37 6.12 15.02
C GLU A 38 -5.28 5.05 16.12
N TYR A 39 -5.55 3.79 15.81
CA TYR A 39 -5.63 2.73 16.81
C TYR A 39 -4.23 2.37 17.29
N ILE A 40 -4.11 2.16 18.59
CA ILE A 40 -2.87 1.70 19.22
C ILE A 40 -2.64 0.25 18.79
N MET A 41 -1.52 0.01 18.12
CA MET A 41 -1.09 -1.32 17.69
C MET A 41 -0.14 -1.96 18.72
N TYR A 42 0.75 -1.17 19.30
CA TYR A 42 1.65 -1.57 20.38
C TYR A 42 1.66 -0.54 21.49
N ASP A 43 1.67 -1.01 22.73
CA ASP A 43 1.81 -0.19 23.93
C ASP A 43 2.56 -1.01 24.99
N TYR A 44 3.85 -0.74 25.15
CA TYR A 44 4.73 -1.48 26.06
C TYR A 44 5.85 -0.59 26.58
N VAL A 45 6.49 -1.04 27.67
CA VAL A 45 7.73 -0.44 28.15
C VAL A 45 8.87 -1.29 27.61
N ASP A 46 9.76 -0.66 26.86
CA ASP A 46 10.96 -1.32 26.35
C ASP A 46 11.86 -1.74 27.51
N GLU A 47 12.14 -3.04 27.63
CA GLU A 47 12.85 -3.59 28.78
C GLU A 47 14.32 -3.15 28.86
N GLU A 48 14.92 -2.78 27.72
CA GLU A 48 16.33 -2.41 27.62
C GLU A 48 16.57 -0.92 27.97
N SER A 49 15.76 -0.03 27.40
CA SER A 49 15.84 1.43 27.61
C SER A 49 15.00 1.91 28.80
N GLY A 50 13.93 1.19 29.14
CA GLY A 50 12.90 1.62 30.09
C GLY A 50 11.91 2.62 29.49
N ASP A 51 11.97 2.91 28.19
CA ASP A 51 11.11 3.89 27.53
C ASP A 51 9.72 3.32 27.26
N HIS A 52 8.70 4.18 27.39
CA HIS A 52 7.34 3.82 27.02
C HIS A 52 7.14 3.97 25.51
N VAL A 53 6.88 2.86 24.84
CA VAL A 53 6.69 2.78 23.40
C VAL A 53 5.20 2.56 23.11
N CYS A 54 4.58 3.58 22.49
CA CYS A 54 3.23 3.48 21.96
C CYS A 54 3.31 3.72 20.45
N HIS A 55 2.89 2.74 19.65
CA HIS A 55 2.82 2.83 18.20
C HIS A 55 1.39 2.67 17.74
N LYS A 56 0.86 3.69 17.06
CA LYS A 56 -0.40 3.57 16.32
C LYS A 56 -0.19 2.85 15.00
N VAL A 57 -1.27 2.39 14.39
CA VAL A 57 -1.22 1.64 13.11
C VAL A 57 -0.55 2.46 12.01
N ALA A 58 -0.90 3.76 11.88
CA ALA A 58 -0.28 4.63 10.89
C ALA A 58 1.23 4.76 11.11
N GLU A 59 1.65 5.02 12.34
CA GLU A 59 3.06 5.15 12.73
C GLU A 59 3.82 3.85 12.52
N TYR A 60 3.23 2.71 12.87
CA TYR A 60 3.86 1.40 12.68
C TYR A 60 4.07 1.08 11.20
N ILE A 61 3.06 1.30 10.34
CA ILE A 61 3.20 1.10 8.90
C ILE A 61 4.31 1.96 8.33
N HIS A 62 4.36 3.25 8.71
CA HIS A 62 5.40 4.17 8.27
C HIS A 62 6.78 3.71 8.75
N PHE A 63 6.93 3.45 10.05
CA PHE A 63 8.18 2.98 10.66
C PHE A 63 8.69 1.69 10.03
N ASP A 64 7.83 0.68 9.83
CA ASP A 64 8.24 -0.62 9.28
C ASP A 64 8.69 -0.52 7.82
N LEU A 65 8.11 0.41 7.04
CA LEU A 65 8.54 0.69 5.67
C LEU A 65 9.86 1.49 5.67
N GLU A 66 9.95 2.55 6.47
CA GLU A 66 11.12 3.43 6.55
C GLU A 66 12.36 2.70 7.04
N ARG A 67 12.22 1.81 8.05
CA ARG A 67 13.32 0.97 8.56
C ARG A 67 13.97 0.13 7.46
N ASP A 68 13.19 -0.31 6.48
CA ASP A 68 13.66 -1.13 5.38
C ASP A 68 14.02 -0.28 4.13
N GLY A 69 13.96 1.05 4.23
CA GLY A 69 14.21 1.98 3.12
C GLY A 69 13.15 1.93 2.02
N LEU A 70 11.93 1.51 2.35
CA LEU A 70 10.84 1.29 1.42
C LEU A 70 9.79 2.41 1.50
N SER A 71 9.06 2.61 0.40
CA SER A 71 7.89 3.49 0.37
C SER A 71 6.79 2.89 -0.51
N LEU A 72 5.54 3.27 -0.24
CA LEU A 72 4.42 2.91 -1.11
C LEU A 72 4.66 3.50 -2.52
N PHE A 73 4.54 2.67 -3.55
CA PHE A 73 4.73 3.03 -4.96
C PHE A 73 3.64 3.96 -5.46
N THR A 74 2.38 3.69 -5.08
CA THR A 74 1.26 4.50 -5.54
C THR A 74 1.28 5.87 -4.82
N PRO A 75 1.46 7.00 -5.54
CA PRO A 75 1.68 8.30 -4.91
C PRO A 75 0.55 8.76 -3.98
N ILE A 76 -0.71 8.48 -4.33
CA ILE A 76 -1.85 8.83 -3.47
C ILE A 76 -1.84 8.04 -2.14
N PHE A 77 -1.36 6.80 -2.14
CA PHE A 77 -1.26 5.99 -0.93
C PHE A 77 -0.15 6.50 -0.01
N ARG A 78 1.01 6.88 -0.58
CA ARG A 78 2.08 7.53 0.18
C ARG A 78 1.57 8.80 0.87
N ARG A 79 0.92 9.69 0.11
CA ARG A 79 0.34 10.92 0.65
C ARG A 79 -0.65 10.65 1.79
N MET A 80 -1.54 9.67 1.63
CA MET A 80 -2.49 9.31 2.69
C MET A 80 -1.78 8.74 3.94
N LEU A 81 -0.70 7.96 3.78
CA LEU A 81 0.11 7.49 4.90
C LEU A 81 0.78 8.66 5.64
N ASP A 82 1.39 9.58 4.91
CA ASP A 82 2.04 10.76 5.48
C ASP A 82 1.04 11.62 6.28
N GLU A 83 -0.14 11.90 5.70
CA GLU A 83 -1.20 12.65 6.38
C GLU A 83 -1.73 11.91 7.62
N ALA A 84 -1.85 10.58 7.57
CA ALA A 84 -2.26 9.79 8.73
C ALA A 84 -1.22 9.86 9.85
N VAL A 85 0.07 9.78 9.54
CA VAL A 85 1.15 9.86 10.54
C VAL A 85 1.19 11.25 11.18
N GLU A 86 1.03 12.30 10.38
CA GLU A 86 1.01 13.69 10.87
C GLU A 86 -0.12 13.94 11.86
N HIS A 87 -1.32 13.39 11.60
CA HIS A 87 -2.50 13.65 12.41
C HIS A 87 -2.85 12.57 13.45
N CYS A 88 -2.26 11.38 13.39
CA CYS A 88 -2.66 10.28 14.27
C CYS A 88 -2.48 10.57 15.75
N ASN A 89 -1.64 11.56 16.10
CA ASN A 89 -1.41 12.02 17.47
C ASN A 89 -2.33 13.15 17.95
N ASP A 90 -3.20 13.67 17.08
CA ASP A 90 -4.24 14.61 17.47
C ASP A 90 -5.38 13.87 18.19
N ASP A 91 -5.80 14.35 19.37
CA ASP A 91 -6.82 13.69 20.21
C ASP A 91 -8.18 13.48 19.53
N GLU A 92 -8.53 14.32 18.54
CA GLU A 92 -9.78 14.24 17.79
C GLU A 92 -9.65 13.52 16.45
N PHE A 93 -8.46 13.00 16.12
CA PHE A 93 -8.23 12.34 14.85
C PHE A 93 -8.87 10.96 14.81
N ILE A 94 -9.73 10.77 13.81
CA ILE A 94 -10.34 9.49 13.46
C ILE A 94 -10.06 9.29 11.98
N ALA A 95 -9.20 8.34 11.62
CA ALA A 95 -8.69 8.21 10.26
C ALA A 95 -9.83 8.08 9.23
N SER A 96 -10.83 7.27 9.56
CA SER A 96 -11.99 7.05 8.68
C SER A 96 -12.76 8.33 8.40
N ARG A 97 -13.02 9.16 9.43
CA ARG A 97 -13.73 10.44 9.29
C ARG A 97 -12.87 11.46 8.55
N TYR A 98 -11.58 11.55 8.90
CA TYR A 98 -10.64 12.45 8.27
C TYR A 98 -10.58 12.21 6.76
N PHE A 99 -10.32 10.97 6.33
CA PHE A 99 -10.21 10.66 4.91
C PHE A 99 -11.53 10.76 4.16
N LEU A 100 -12.67 10.42 4.77
CA LEU A 100 -13.98 10.59 4.13
C LEU A 100 -14.34 12.06 3.87
N SER A 101 -13.85 12.99 4.69
CA SER A 101 -14.10 14.43 4.56
C SER A 101 -12.94 15.20 3.91
N HIS A 102 -11.97 14.47 3.35
CA HIS A 102 -10.76 15.03 2.78
C HIS A 102 -11.09 15.97 1.58
N PRO A 103 -10.45 17.14 1.47
CA PRO A 103 -10.75 18.14 0.42
C PRO A 103 -10.45 17.66 -1.00
N ASP A 104 -9.49 16.74 -1.15
CA ASP A 104 -9.22 16.06 -2.40
C ASP A 104 -10.27 14.96 -2.66
N PRO A 105 -11.07 15.06 -3.74
CA PRO A 105 -12.12 14.09 -4.05
C PRO A 105 -11.59 12.69 -4.37
N CYS A 106 -10.33 12.57 -4.84
CA CYS A 106 -9.73 11.27 -5.11
C CYS A 106 -9.49 10.48 -3.81
N ILE A 107 -9.01 11.17 -2.77
CA ILE A 107 -8.76 10.57 -1.45
C ILE A 107 -10.07 10.19 -0.77
N SER A 108 -11.06 11.09 -0.76
CA SER A 108 -12.35 10.80 -0.11
C SER A 108 -13.13 9.68 -0.79
N GLN A 109 -13.10 9.61 -2.13
CA GLN A 109 -13.70 8.50 -2.87
C GLN A 109 -12.98 7.17 -2.61
N LEU A 110 -11.65 7.18 -2.57
CA LEU A 110 -10.85 6.00 -2.25
C LEU A 110 -11.14 5.51 -0.83
N ALA A 111 -11.19 6.42 0.15
CA ALA A 111 -11.51 6.10 1.53
C ALA A 111 -12.90 5.49 1.67
N ALA A 112 -13.91 6.05 0.99
CA ALA A 112 -15.26 5.49 0.95
C ALA A 112 -15.26 4.04 0.44
N ASN A 113 -14.49 3.76 -0.62
CA ASN A 113 -14.36 2.41 -1.15
C ASN A 113 -13.68 1.47 -0.14
N LEU A 114 -12.55 1.89 0.45
CA LEU A 114 -11.79 1.11 1.43
C LEU A 114 -12.60 0.79 2.70
N ILE A 115 -13.50 1.68 3.12
CA ILE A 115 -14.42 1.48 4.26
C ILE A 115 -15.61 0.58 3.87
N SER A 116 -16.10 0.70 2.64
CA SER A 116 -17.22 -0.13 2.15
C SER A 116 -16.84 -1.57 1.85
N ASP A 117 -15.53 -1.89 1.71
CA ASP A 117 -15.02 -3.17 1.19
C ASP A 117 -15.14 -4.37 2.14
N LYS A 118 -16.30 -4.50 2.81
CA LYS A 118 -16.66 -5.55 3.76
C LYS A 118 -16.84 -6.94 3.12
N TYR A 119 -16.54 -7.14 1.83
CA TYR A 119 -17.15 -8.22 1.03
C TYR A 119 -16.26 -9.16 0.19
N GLN A 120 -14.92 -9.12 0.24
CA GLN A 120 -14.10 -10.04 -0.60
C GLN A 120 -13.22 -11.05 0.15
N LEU A 121 -12.92 -10.84 1.44
CA LEU A 121 -12.08 -11.79 2.20
C LEU A 121 -12.87 -12.89 2.92
N SER A 122 -14.21 -12.84 2.92
CA SER A 122 -15.08 -13.71 3.74
C SER A 122 -15.25 -15.16 3.23
N LYS A 123 -14.59 -15.57 2.13
CA LYS A 123 -14.81 -16.90 1.54
C LYS A 123 -13.94 -18.03 2.11
N TYR A 124 -12.97 -17.78 2.99
CA TYR A 124 -12.04 -18.82 3.48
C TYR A 124 -12.12 -19.19 4.98
N HIS A 125 -13.10 -18.69 5.75
CA HIS A 125 -13.12 -18.94 7.21
C HIS A 125 -14.50 -19.26 7.80
N SER A 126 -15.33 -20.05 7.11
CA SER A 126 -16.51 -20.65 7.76
C SER A 126 -16.18 -22.06 8.26
N LYS A 127 -15.99 -22.18 9.59
CA LYS A 127 -16.46 -23.24 10.49
C LYS A 127 -15.53 -23.33 11.71
N PHE A 128 -16.08 -23.00 12.88
CA PHE A 128 -15.47 -23.15 14.22
C PHE A 128 -14.39 -22.15 14.63
N ARG A 129 -14.82 -20.96 15.10
CA ARG A 129 -14.21 -20.22 16.22
C ARG A 129 -15.10 -19.03 16.53
N VAL A 130 -15.06 -18.52 17.76
CA VAL A 130 -15.43 -17.14 18.04
C VAL A 130 -14.65 -16.30 17.04
N LEU A 131 -15.32 -15.72 16.03
CA LEU A 131 -14.65 -14.94 15.01
C LEU A 131 -14.16 -13.67 15.69
N GLU A 132 -12.91 -13.69 16.14
CA GLU A 132 -12.20 -12.46 16.54
C GLU A 132 -12.31 -11.46 15.40
N THR A 133 -12.68 -10.22 15.72
CA THR A 133 -12.89 -9.16 14.73
C THR A 133 -11.56 -8.76 14.09
N GLU A 134 -11.63 -8.07 12.95
CA GLU A 134 -10.44 -7.51 12.27
C GLU A 134 -9.61 -6.62 13.21
N GLU A 135 -10.29 -5.80 14.01
CA GLU A 135 -9.72 -4.94 15.05
C GLU A 135 -8.94 -5.73 16.11
N GLN A 136 -9.46 -6.90 16.54
CA GLN A 136 -8.80 -7.74 17.55
C GLN A 136 -7.54 -8.45 17.04
N LYS A 137 -7.32 -8.48 15.72
CA LYS A 137 -6.17 -9.11 15.06
C LYS A 137 -5.34 -8.11 14.28
N LEU A 138 -5.53 -6.83 14.55
CA LEU A 138 -4.99 -5.76 13.73
C LEU A 138 -3.46 -5.81 13.71
N ASP A 139 -2.85 -6.10 14.87
CA ASP A 139 -1.43 -6.35 15.04
C ASP A 139 -0.91 -7.41 14.05
N TYR A 140 -1.54 -8.59 14.01
CA TYR A 140 -1.16 -9.69 13.15
C TYR A 140 -1.46 -9.41 11.67
N LEU A 141 -2.62 -8.82 11.38
CA LEU A 141 -3.08 -8.58 10.02
C LEU A 141 -2.26 -7.51 9.30
N VAL A 142 -1.95 -6.41 9.98
CA VAL A 142 -1.09 -5.33 9.45
C VAL A 142 0.31 -5.88 9.19
N GLN A 143 0.91 -6.60 10.16
CA GLN A 143 2.21 -7.24 9.96
C GLN A 143 2.21 -8.19 8.77
N ARG A 144 1.25 -9.12 8.71
CA ARG A 144 1.15 -10.10 7.63
C ARG A 144 1.06 -9.44 6.25
N ASP A 145 0.23 -8.42 6.10
CA ASP A 145 0.02 -7.77 4.81
C ASP A 145 1.21 -6.87 4.43
N LEU A 146 1.91 -6.27 5.40
CA LEU A 146 3.21 -5.60 5.18
C LEU A 146 4.27 -6.59 4.70
N TYR A 147 4.43 -7.74 5.36
CA TYR A 147 5.36 -8.78 4.90
C TYR A 147 5.02 -9.29 3.50
N SER A 148 3.73 -9.49 3.21
CA SER A 148 3.28 -9.92 1.88
C SER A 148 3.62 -8.89 0.81
N TRP A 149 3.47 -7.59 1.12
CA TRP A 149 3.87 -6.51 0.22
C TRP A 149 5.39 -6.48 0.01
N LYS A 150 6.19 -6.59 1.08
CA LYS A 150 7.66 -6.61 1.01
C LYS A 150 8.20 -7.82 0.23
N GLU A 151 7.59 -8.99 0.41
CA GLU A 151 7.90 -10.19 -0.37
C GLU A 151 7.60 -9.96 -1.86
N ALA A 152 6.42 -9.42 -2.18
CA ALA A 152 6.04 -9.12 -3.56
C ALA A 152 6.99 -8.09 -4.21
N TYR A 153 7.38 -7.05 -3.46
CA TYR A 153 8.36 -6.07 -3.91
C TYR A 153 9.73 -6.72 -4.18
N THR A 154 10.24 -7.50 -3.24
CA THR A 154 11.52 -8.20 -3.39
C THR A 154 11.51 -9.12 -4.62
N MET A 155 10.41 -9.84 -4.83
CA MET A 155 10.23 -10.72 -5.99
C MET A 155 10.19 -9.93 -7.31
N LEU A 156 9.59 -8.73 -7.30
CA LEU A 156 9.56 -7.84 -8.46
C LEU A 156 10.97 -7.35 -8.81
N GLU A 157 11.74 -6.91 -7.81
CA GLU A 157 13.11 -6.45 -8.01
C GLU A 157 14.05 -7.56 -8.49
N ILE A 158 13.93 -8.77 -7.93
CA ILE A 158 14.69 -9.94 -8.42
C ILE A 158 14.38 -10.19 -9.90
N LYS A 159 13.10 -10.15 -10.29
CA LYS A 159 12.69 -10.34 -11.69
C LYS A 159 13.22 -9.24 -12.59
N ARG A 160 13.21 -7.98 -12.14
CA ARG A 160 13.76 -6.84 -12.86
C ARG A 160 15.26 -7.03 -13.12
N LEU A 161 16.04 -7.30 -12.07
CA LEU A 161 17.48 -7.54 -12.17
C LEU A 161 17.79 -8.75 -13.08
N GLN A 162 17.03 -9.84 -12.97
CA GLN A 162 17.21 -11.01 -13.84
C GLN A 162 16.94 -10.68 -15.32
N SER A 163 15.96 -9.83 -15.61
CA SER A 163 15.70 -9.37 -16.99
C SER A 163 16.83 -8.48 -17.48
N GLU A 164 17.32 -7.55 -16.67
CA GLU A 164 18.43 -6.66 -17.03
C GLU A 164 19.73 -7.44 -17.30
N ILE A 165 20.02 -8.47 -16.50
CA ILE A 165 21.16 -9.37 -16.74
C ILE A 165 20.99 -10.11 -18.07
N LYS A 166 19.79 -10.65 -18.36
CA LYS A 166 19.54 -11.36 -19.62
C LYS A 166 19.68 -10.44 -20.84
N GLU A 167 19.21 -9.20 -20.73
CA GLU A 167 19.35 -8.19 -21.78
C GLU A 167 20.82 -7.81 -21.99
N ALA A 168 21.57 -7.57 -20.91
CA ALA A 168 23.00 -7.27 -20.98
C ALA A 168 23.80 -8.45 -21.58
N GLN A 169 23.43 -9.69 -21.25
CA GLN A 169 23.99 -10.90 -21.85
C GLN A 169 23.70 -10.98 -23.36
N ALA A 170 22.47 -10.70 -23.79
CA ALA A 170 22.11 -10.68 -25.20
C ALA A 170 22.89 -9.62 -25.99
N ASN A 171 23.18 -8.49 -25.35
CA ASN A 171 23.92 -7.37 -25.94
C ASN A 171 25.45 -7.46 -25.77
N ASN A 172 25.97 -8.49 -25.09
CA ASN A 172 27.38 -8.66 -24.74
C ASN A 172 27.98 -7.48 -23.91
N GLU A 173 27.16 -6.84 -23.08
CA GLU A 173 27.55 -5.72 -22.20
C GLU A 173 28.20 -6.25 -20.91
N MET A 174 29.43 -6.78 -21.00
CA MET A 174 30.10 -7.47 -19.88
C MET A 174 30.27 -6.60 -18.64
N ASP A 175 30.59 -5.31 -18.79
CA ASP A 175 30.74 -4.38 -17.66
C ASP A 175 29.43 -4.23 -16.87
N ARG A 176 28.30 -4.14 -17.58
CA ARG A 176 26.96 -4.03 -16.99
C ARG A 176 26.55 -5.32 -16.27
N ILE A 177 26.98 -6.49 -16.76
CA ILE A 177 26.75 -7.78 -16.07
C ILE A 177 27.51 -7.83 -14.75
N TYR A 178 28.78 -7.37 -14.73
CA TYR A 178 29.57 -7.32 -13.51
C TYR A 178 28.94 -6.40 -12.46
N GLU A 179 28.42 -5.24 -12.86
CA GLU A 179 27.71 -4.32 -11.96
C GLU A 179 26.40 -4.88 -11.42
N LEU A 180 25.62 -5.60 -12.23
CA LEU A 180 24.33 -6.16 -11.83
C LEU A 180 24.44 -7.46 -10.99
N SER A 181 25.63 -8.06 -10.93
CA SER A 181 25.86 -9.37 -10.27
C SER A 181 26.75 -9.31 -9.02
N GLY A 182 27.36 -8.15 -8.73
CA GLY A 182 28.15 -7.88 -7.53
C GLY A 182 27.33 -7.27 -6.41
#